data_AF-A0A919WQ32-F1
#
_entry.id   AF-A0A919WQ32-F1
#
_cell.length_a   1.000
_cell.length_b   1.000
_cell.length_c   1.000
_cell.angle_alpha   90.00
_cell.angle_beta   90.00
_cell.angle_gamma   90.00
#
_symmetry.space_group_name_H-M   'P 1'
#
loop_
_entity.id
_entity.type
_entity.pdbx_description
1 polymer ?
#
loop_
_entity_poly.entity_id
_entity_poly.type
_entity_poly.pdbx_seq_one_letter_code
_entity_poly.pdbx_strand_id
1 'polypeptide(L)'
;MEVFVKQTVFNPYLEGQAVHVTGDDIDGDRYDIVCLVNNVQGDYITLVNYKGELIGPIHLENFTYGRDALKIAVIDIGGNEK
;
A
#
# COMPACT_ATOMS: atom_id res chain seq x y z
N MET A 1 -6.76 7.35 16.85
CA MET A 1 -6.67 6.19 15.94
C MET A 1 -5.20 5.90 15.77
N GLU A 2 -4.71 4.77 16.29
CA GLU A 2 -3.31 4.38 16.13
C GLU A 2 -3.20 3.52 14.88
N VAL A 3 -2.30 3.89 13.96
CA VAL A 3 -2.01 3.15 12.73
C VAL A 3 -0.77 2.32 13.00
N PHE A 4 -0.90 1.00 13.06
CA PHE A 4 0.21 0.09 13.28
C PHE A 4 0.85 -0.32 11.95
N VAL A 5 2.12 0.04 11.74
CA VAL A 5 2.87 -0.44 10.58
C VAL A 5 3.23 -1.91 10.80
N LYS A 6 2.49 -2.81 10.15
CA LYS A 6 2.64 -4.26 10.35
C LYS A 6 3.82 -4.87 9.57
N GLN A 7 4.18 -4.31 8.40
CA GLN A 7 5.27 -4.80 7.55
C GLN A 7 5.68 -3.70 6.57
N THR A 8 6.99 -3.46 6.37
CA THR A 8 7.51 -2.44 5.42
C THR A 8 7.73 -2.98 4.01
N VAL A 9 7.36 -4.23 3.77
CA VAL A 9 7.60 -4.94 2.51
C VAL A 9 6.28 -5.49 1.98
N PHE A 10 6.22 -5.63 0.66
CA PHE A 10 5.10 -6.25 -0.02
C PHE A 10 4.78 -7.62 0.57
N ASN A 11 3.49 -7.89 0.69
CA ASN A 11 2.96 -9.14 1.20
C ASN A 11 1.88 -9.63 0.21
N PRO A 12 2.02 -10.84 -0.36
CA PRO A 12 1.08 -11.35 -1.37
C PRO A 12 -0.32 -11.57 -0.79
N TYR A 13 -0.47 -11.56 0.54
CA TYR A 13 -1.73 -11.72 1.26
C TYR A 13 -2.38 -10.38 1.64
N LEU A 14 -2.04 -9.29 0.93
CA LEU A 14 -2.63 -7.97 1.14
C LEU A 14 -3.96 -7.77 0.40
N GLU A 15 -4.32 -8.63 -0.56
CA GLU A 15 -5.57 -8.50 -1.31
C GLU A 15 -6.78 -8.36 -0.37
N GLY A 16 -7.61 -7.35 -0.62
CA GLY A 16 -8.76 -7.00 0.21
C GLY A 16 -8.42 -6.21 1.49
N GLN A 17 -7.16 -5.89 1.77
CA GLN A 17 -6.77 -5.09 2.94
C GLN A 17 -6.68 -3.60 2.61
N ALA A 18 -7.07 -2.78 3.59
CA ALA A 18 -6.80 -1.36 3.56
C ALA A 18 -5.32 -1.12 3.91
N VAL A 19 -4.64 -0.33 3.09
CA VAL A 19 -3.23 0.00 3.24
C VAL A 19 -2.98 1.49 3.08
N HIS A 20 -1.95 1.97 3.76
CA HIS A 20 -1.37 3.30 3.55
C HIS A 20 -0.11 3.14 2.69
N VAL A 21 -0.09 3.80 1.53
CA VAL A 21 1.06 3.84 0.64
C VAL A 21 1.71 5.21 0.76
N THR A 22 3.01 5.22 1.09
CA THR A 22 3.80 6.45 1.26
C THR A 22 5.16 6.33 0.62
N GLY A 23 5.71 7.43 0.13
CA GLY A 23 7.04 7.45 -0.46
C GLY A 23 7.00 8.05 -1.87
N ASP A 24 8.11 7.93 -2.57
CA ASP A 24 8.28 8.34 -3.95
C ASP A 24 8.50 7.08 -4.79
N ASP A 25 7.90 7.01 -5.97
CA ASP A 25 8.18 5.93 -6.91
C ASP A 25 9.49 6.16 -7.68
N ILE A 26 9.82 5.26 -8.62
CA ILE A 26 11.05 5.35 -9.41
C ILE A 26 11.08 6.56 -10.35
N ASP A 27 9.91 7.08 -10.72
CA ASP A 27 9.76 8.25 -11.59
C ASP A 27 9.79 9.56 -10.78
N GLY A 28 9.77 9.47 -9.45
CA GLY A 28 9.80 10.59 -8.51
C GLY A 28 8.42 11.12 -8.14
N ASP A 29 7.35 10.39 -8.47
CA ASP A 29 5.99 10.74 -8.08
C ASP A 29 5.77 10.42 -6.60
N ARG A 30 5.30 11.42 -5.85
CA ARG A 30 5.03 11.31 -4.41
C ARG A 30 3.68 10.68 -4.13
N TYR A 31 3.69 9.64 -3.32
CA TYR A 31 2.52 8.96 -2.77
C TYR A 31 2.38 9.25 -1.27
N ASP A 32 1.17 9.59 -0.87
CA ASP A 32 0.70 9.62 0.52
C ASP A 32 -0.82 9.37 0.51
N ILE A 33 -1.20 8.10 0.33
CA ILE A 33 -2.59 7.72 0.03
C ILE A 33 -3.04 6.48 0.80
N VAL A 34 -4.30 6.48 1.23
CA VAL A 34 -4.98 5.31 1.78
C VAL A 34 -5.83 4.66 0.70
N CYS A 35 -5.68 3.37 0.52
CA CYS A 35 -6.32 2.60 -0.53
C CYS A 35 -6.62 1.17 -0.10
N LEU A 36 -7.55 0.52 -0.79
CA LEU A 36 -7.77 -0.92 -0.72
C LEU A 36 -6.85 -1.62 -1.73
N VAL A 37 -6.20 -2.71 -1.35
CA VAL A 37 -5.51 -3.57 -2.31
C VAL A 37 -6.54 -4.40 -3.07
N ASN A 38 -6.69 -4.11 -4.36
CA ASN A 38 -7.68 -4.77 -5.21
C ASN A 38 -7.16 -6.09 -5.78
N ASN A 39 -5.89 -6.15 -6.18
CA ASN A 39 -5.29 -7.36 -6.75
C ASN A 39 -3.77 -7.35 -6.51
N VAL A 40 -3.21 -8.55 -6.36
CA VAL A 40 -1.78 -8.80 -6.26
C VAL A 40 -1.40 -9.90 -7.26
N GLN A 41 -0.68 -9.54 -8.32
CA GLN A 41 -0.35 -10.47 -9.40
C GLN A 41 1.13 -10.39 -9.78
N GLY A 42 1.87 -11.46 -9.46
CA GLY A 42 3.31 -11.51 -9.70
C GLY A 42 4.01 -10.35 -9.02
N ASP A 43 4.69 -9.54 -9.83
CA ASP A 43 5.44 -8.36 -9.36
C ASP A 43 4.64 -7.05 -9.47
N TYR A 44 3.31 -7.13 -9.47
CA TYR A 44 2.44 -5.96 -9.55
C TYR A 44 1.35 -5.95 -8.48
N ILE A 45 1.02 -4.75 -8.03
CA ILE A 45 -0.12 -4.47 -7.15
C ILE A 45 -1.07 -3.47 -7.80
N THR A 46 -2.37 -3.71 -7.67
CA THR A 46 -3.42 -2.79 -8.07
C THR A 46 -4.17 -2.31 -6.84
N LEU A 47 -4.30 -1.00 -6.70
CA LEU A 47 -4.94 -0.34 -5.57
C LEU A 47 -6.26 0.31 -6.01
N VAL A 48 -7.19 0.49 -5.08
CA VAL A 48 -8.42 1.28 -5.25
C VAL A 48 -8.47 2.36 -4.19
N ASN A 49 -8.66 3.61 -4.60
CA ASN A 49 -8.82 4.72 -3.67
C ASN A 49 -10.27 4.84 -3.16
N TYR A 50 -10.51 5.79 -2.25
CA TYR A 50 -11.83 6.04 -1.65
C TYR A 50 -12.92 6.47 -2.65
N LYS A 51 -12.55 6.87 -3.87
CA LYS A 51 -13.48 7.21 -4.97
C LYS A 51 -13.82 6.01 -5.85
N GLY A 52 -13.22 4.85 -5.60
CA GLY A 52 -13.35 3.68 -6.46
C GLY A 52 -12.44 3.72 -7.71
N GLU A 53 -11.49 4.65 -7.76
CA GLU A 53 -10.56 4.77 -8.89
C GLU A 53 -9.41 3.77 -8.70
N LEU A 54 -9.06 3.08 -9.79
CA LEU A 54 -7.91 2.17 -9.82
C LEU A 54 -6.60 2.96 -9.90
N ILE A 55 -5.64 2.59 -9.07
CA ILE A 55 -4.28 3.11 -9.07
C ILE A 55 -3.35 1.91 -9.32
N GLY A 56 -2.72 1.88 -10.49
CA GLY A 56 -1.79 0.82 -10.91
C GLY A 56 -1.98 0.36 -12.36
N PRO A 57 -1.27 -0.72 -12.77
CA PRO A 57 -0.48 -1.62 -11.92
C PRO A 57 0.84 -0.99 -11.44
N ILE A 58 1.09 -0.99 -10.14
CA ILE A 58 2.35 -0.51 -9.54
C ILE A 58 3.31 -1.68 -9.47
N HIS A 59 4.53 -1.49 -10.00
CA HIS A 59 5.55 -2.53 -10.04
C HIS A 59 6.29 -2.65 -8.70
N LEU A 60 6.71 -3.87 -8.33
CA LEU A 60 7.39 -4.13 -7.06
C LEU A 60 8.71 -3.36 -6.89
N GLU A 61 9.37 -3.01 -7.98
CA GLU A 61 10.61 -2.24 -7.92
C GLU A 61 10.43 -0.86 -7.28
N ASN A 62 9.22 -0.30 -7.33
CA ASN A 62 8.91 0.98 -6.67
C ASN A 62 9.02 0.89 -5.13
N PHE A 63 9.03 -0.33 -4.57
CA PHE A 63 9.21 -0.60 -3.14
C PHE A 63 10.64 -1.03 -2.80
N THR A 64 11.58 -0.99 -3.75
CA THR A 64 12.97 -1.44 -3.53
C THR A 64 13.85 -0.36 -2.90
N TYR A 65 14.92 -0.81 -2.24
CA TYR A 65 15.69 -0.11 -1.22
C TYR A 65 16.02 1.37 -1.51
N GLY A 66 15.38 2.26 -0.76
CA GLY A 66 15.69 3.68 -0.67
C GLY A 66 15.02 4.26 0.57
N ARG A 67 15.60 5.30 1.18
CA ARG A 67 14.97 5.98 2.33
C ARG A 67 13.58 6.51 1.96
N ASP A 68 13.44 6.91 0.71
CA ASP A 68 12.29 7.61 0.15
C ASP A 68 11.46 6.73 -0.81
N ALA A 69 11.82 5.46 -1.00
CA ALA A 69 11.03 4.53 -1.83
C ALA A 69 9.62 4.30 -1.27
N LEU A 70 8.71 3.77 -2.10
CA LEU A 70 7.37 3.42 -1.67
C LEU A 70 7.40 2.42 -0.50
N LYS A 71 6.47 2.63 0.42
CA LYS A 71 6.24 1.81 1.62
C LYS A 71 4.75 1.55 1.71
N ILE A 72 4.40 0.33 2.07
CA ILE A 72 3.01 -0.07 2.35
C ILE A 72 2.90 -0.37 3.84
N ALA A 73 1.87 0.14 4.49
CA ALA A 73 1.48 -0.27 5.84
C ALA A 73 0.04 -0.74 5.83
N VAL A 74 -0.24 -1.93 6.38
CA VAL A 74 -1.62 -2.39 6.61
C VAL A 74 -2.26 -1.52 7.66
N ILE A 75 -3.46 -1.01 7.38
CA ILE A 75 -4.25 -0.25 8.34
C ILE A 75 -5.11 -1.25 9.09
N ASP A 76 -4.76 -1.50 10.34
CA ASP A 76 -5.64 -2.21 11.28
C ASP A 76 -6.52 -1.19 12.00
N ILE A 77 -7.82 -1.28 11.80
CA ILE A 77 -8.79 -0.52 12.59
C ILE A 77 -9.07 -1.39 13.80
N GLY A 78 -8.30 -1.19 14.87
CA GLY A 78 -8.47 -1.91 16.12
C GLY A 78 -9.95 -2.03 16.45
N GLY A 79 -10.46 -3.27 16.40
CA GLY A 79 -11.85 -3.54 16.74
C GLY A 79 -12.07 -3.04 18.17
N ASN A 80 -13.17 -2.33 18.40
CA ASN A 80 -13.69 -2.16 19.74
C ASN A 80 -13.81 -3.55 20.36
N GLU A 81 -12.85 -3.92 21.21
CA GLU A 81 -13.03 -5.01 22.15
C GLU A 81 -14.27 -4.64 22.98
N LYS A 82 -15.33 -5.43 22.80
CA LYS A 82 -16.56 -5.31 23.59
C LYS A 82 -16.32 -5.71 25.03
#